data_AF-A0A0N4VQP4-F1
#
_entry.id   AF-A0A0N4VQP4-F1
#
_cell.length_a   1.000
_cell.length_b   1.000
_cell.length_c   1.000
_cell.angle_alpha   90.00
_cell.angle_beta   90.00
_cell.angle_gamma   90.00
#
_symmetry.space_group_name_H-M   'P 1'
#
loop_
_entity.id
_entity.type
_entity.pdbx_description
1 polymer ?
#
loop_
_entity_poly.entity_id
_entity_poly.type
_entity_poly.pdbx_seq_one_letter_code
_entity_poly.pdbx_strand_id
1 'polypeptide(L)'
;MCGSNCALWGFNAEGKDVFWTVTGANVSALCFTDIDNDGSNEVVVGTDDYDIRVFKEDLLLYELNETDEISCLCSLGKGRFAYGLANGTLGVYEGETRIWRIKTKNQPVALAVFPDSDSLACAWSGGKVYIFSYFKRWHILIQEC
;
A
#
# COMPACT_ATOMS: atom_id res chain seq x y z
N MET A 1 7.91 -7.77 -10.02
CA MET A 1 8.62 -6.47 -10.15
C MET A 1 9.62 -6.36 -9.02
N CYS A 2 10.75 -5.70 -9.23
CA CYS A 2 11.72 -5.37 -8.19
C CYS A 2 11.96 -3.86 -8.21
N GLY A 3 11.94 -3.24 -7.04
CA GLY A 3 12.29 -1.83 -6.84
C GLY A 3 13.60 -1.75 -6.05
N SER A 4 14.58 -1.00 -6.55
CA SER A 4 15.83 -0.69 -5.82
C SER A 4 16.47 0.56 -6.41
N ASN A 5 17.02 1.43 -5.56
CA ASN A 5 17.73 2.66 -5.95
C ASN A 5 16.98 3.52 -6.98
N CYS A 6 15.76 3.93 -6.65
CA CYS A 6 14.92 4.82 -7.46
C CYS A 6 14.46 4.26 -8.81
N ALA A 7 14.64 2.97 -9.07
CA ALA A 7 14.17 2.32 -10.28
C ALA A 7 13.21 1.18 -9.97
N LEU A 8 12.23 1.02 -10.85
CA LEU A 8 11.23 -0.03 -10.82
C LEU A 8 11.38 -0.86 -12.09
N TRP A 9 11.48 -2.18 -11.94
CA TRP A 9 11.55 -3.10 -13.07
C TRP A 9 10.41 -4.12 -13.03
N GLY A 10 9.72 -4.28 -14.16
CA GLY A 10 8.73 -5.32 -14.39
C GLY A 10 9.25 -6.36 -15.36
N PHE A 11 9.19 -7.63 -14.94
CA PHE A 11 9.54 -8.77 -15.76
C PHE A 11 8.29 -9.62 -15.99
N ASN A 12 8.16 -10.19 -17.19
CA ASN A 12 7.14 -11.19 -17.46
C ASN A 12 7.53 -12.59 -16.91
N ALA A 13 6.66 -13.58 -17.11
CA ALA A 13 6.91 -14.95 -16.61
C ALA A 13 8.16 -15.60 -17.22
N GLU A 14 8.58 -15.15 -18.41
CA GLU A 14 9.79 -15.59 -19.11
C GLU A 14 11.05 -14.83 -18.66
N GLY A 15 10.93 -13.88 -17.73
CA GLY A 15 12.05 -13.06 -17.24
C GLY A 15 12.46 -11.94 -18.19
N LYS A 16 11.66 -11.63 -19.22
CA LYS A 16 11.88 -10.50 -20.12
C LYS A 16 11.42 -9.22 -19.45
N ASP A 17 12.26 -8.18 -19.53
CA ASP A 17 11.90 -6.83 -19.13
C ASP A 17 10.74 -6.31 -20.00
N VAL A 18 9.67 -5.88 -19.34
CA VAL A 18 8.44 -5.35 -19.95
C VAL A 18 8.07 -3.98 -19.42
N PHE A 19 8.74 -3.49 -18.37
CA PHE A 19 8.41 -2.22 -17.73
C PHE A 19 9.60 -1.68 -16.96
N TRP A 20 9.89 -0.40 -17.14
CA TRP A 20 10.85 0.29 -16.28
C TRP A 20 10.41 1.74 -16.03
N THR A 21 10.60 2.23 -14.82
CA THR A 21 10.41 3.67 -14.52
C THR A 21 11.34 4.14 -13.42
N VAL A 22 11.61 5.45 -13.38
CA VAL A 22 12.35 6.12 -12.30
C VAL A 22 11.36 6.79 -11.38
N THR A 23 11.44 6.49 -10.09
CA THR A 23 10.51 7.01 -9.07
C THR A 23 10.96 8.32 -8.45
N GLY A 24 12.20 8.75 -8.69
CA GLY A 24 12.78 9.97 -8.13
C GLY A 24 13.29 9.84 -6.68
N ALA A 25 12.76 8.87 -5.92
CA ALA A 25 13.19 8.52 -4.56
C ALA A 25 13.24 6.99 -4.37
N ASN A 26 13.80 6.52 -3.25
CA ASN A 26 13.95 5.08 -3.04
C ASN A 26 12.58 4.45 -2.82
N VAL A 27 12.33 3.38 -3.57
CA VAL A 27 11.13 2.56 -3.41
C VAL A 27 11.27 1.71 -2.16
N SER A 28 10.39 1.94 -1.18
CA SER A 28 10.35 1.22 0.09
C SER A 28 9.20 0.21 0.14
N ALA A 29 8.12 0.44 -0.62
CA ALA A 29 6.98 -0.47 -0.70
C ALA A 29 6.32 -0.45 -2.09
N LEU A 30 5.63 -1.53 -2.43
CA LEU A 30 4.92 -1.63 -3.71
C LEU A 30 3.70 -2.55 -3.64
N CYS A 31 2.62 -2.19 -4.34
CA CYS A 31 1.52 -3.10 -4.62
C CYS A 31 0.85 -2.82 -5.98
N PHE A 32 0.03 -3.76 -6.44
CA PHE A 32 -0.78 -3.62 -7.65
C PHE A 32 -2.26 -3.56 -7.32
N THR A 33 -2.97 -2.58 -7.87
CA THR A 33 -4.41 -2.48 -7.71
C THR A 33 -5.02 -1.76 -8.90
N ASP A 34 -6.14 -2.28 -9.39
CA ASP A 34 -7.01 -1.57 -10.32
C ASP A 34 -7.71 -0.42 -9.55
N ILE A 35 -7.12 0.76 -9.68
CA ILE A 35 -7.49 1.99 -8.99
C ILE A 35 -8.65 2.69 -9.70
N ASP A 36 -8.60 2.76 -11.03
CA ASP A 36 -9.61 3.42 -11.85
C ASP A 36 -10.77 2.49 -12.29
N ASN A 37 -10.69 1.20 -11.93
CA ASN A 37 -11.68 0.15 -12.23
C ASN A 37 -11.87 -0.09 -13.73
N ASP A 38 -10.81 0.07 -14.52
CA ASP A 38 -10.84 -0.23 -15.96
C ASP A 38 -10.48 -1.68 -16.31
N GLY A 39 -10.17 -2.50 -15.29
CA GLY A 39 -9.79 -3.90 -15.44
C GLY A 39 -8.28 -4.13 -15.60
N SER A 40 -7.48 -3.08 -15.64
CA SER A 40 -6.01 -3.14 -15.62
C SER A 40 -5.48 -2.69 -14.26
N ASN A 41 -4.43 -3.32 -13.77
CA ASN A 41 -3.85 -2.92 -12.49
C ASN A 41 -2.86 -1.76 -12.68
N GLU A 42 -2.99 -0.73 -11.83
CA GLU A 42 -1.96 0.28 -11.62
C GLU A 42 -0.91 -0.21 -10.63
N VAL A 43 0.26 0.43 -10.70
CA VAL A 43 1.37 0.25 -9.77
C VAL A 43 1.32 1.35 -8.72
N VAL A 44 1.16 0.96 -7.45
CA VAL A 44 1.26 1.87 -6.31
C VAL A 44 2.65 1.72 -5.69
N VAL A 45 3.38 2.82 -5.61
CA VAL A 45 4.75 2.89 -5.15
C VAL A 45 4.82 3.77 -3.91
N GLY A 46 5.34 3.22 -2.82
CA GLY A 46 5.67 3.98 -1.62
C GLY A 46 7.16 4.29 -1.60
N THR A 47 7.50 5.51 -1.20
CA THR A 47 8.89 5.98 -1.16
C THR A 47 9.32 6.51 0.21
N ASP A 48 10.63 6.64 0.39
CA ASP A 48 11.26 7.17 1.61
C ASP A 48 11.16 8.71 1.74
N ASP A 49 10.78 9.40 0.67
CA ASP A 49 10.46 10.84 0.65
C ASP A 49 9.01 11.17 1.03
N TYR A 50 8.27 10.17 1.54
CA TYR A 50 6.91 10.27 2.09
C TYR A 50 5.80 10.33 1.04
N ASP A 51 6.12 10.10 -0.23
CA ASP A 51 5.14 10.03 -1.29
C ASP A 51 4.61 8.60 -1.54
N ILE A 52 3.33 8.54 -1.92
CA ILE A 52 2.74 7.39 -2.60
C ILE A 52 2.44 7.83 -4.03
N ARG A 53 3.08 7.17 -5.00
CA ARG A 53 2.91 7.45 -6.43
C ARG A 53 2.16 6.31 -7.10
N VAL A 54 1.16 6.64 -7.90
CA VAL A 54 0.35 5.68 -8.64
C VAL A 54 0.62 5.83 -10.13
N PHE A 55 1.09 4.76 -10.75
CA PHE A 55 1.42 4.72 -12.18
C PHE A 55 0.48 3.77 -12.92
N LYS A 56 -0.01 4.23 -14.08
CA LYS A 56 -0.67 3.42 -15.09
C LYS A 56 0.23 3.40 -16.31
N GLU A 57 0.85 2.26 -16.58
CA GLU A 57 1.93 2.17 -17.58
C GLU A 57 2.98 3.28 -17.30
N ASP A 58 3.25 4.16 -18.26
CA ASP A 58 4.22 5.25 -18.14
C ASP A 58 3.61 6.56 -17.59
N LEU A 59 2.32 6.58 -17.27
CA LEU A 59 1.61 7.76 -16.78
C LEU A 59 1.54 7.78 -15.25
N LEU A 60 2.06 8.84 -14.63
CA LEU A 60 1.78 9.17 -13.23
C LEU A 60 0.34 9.65 -13.11
N LEU A 61 -0.51 8.87 -12.45
CA LEU A 61 -1.91 9.24 -12.16
C LEU A 61 -1.98 10.13 -10.92
N TYR A 62 -1.43 9.66 -9.80
CA TYR A 62 -1.55 10.31 -8.50
C TYR A 62 -0.21 10.41 -7.79
N GLU A 63 -0.03 11.50 -7.05
CA GLU A 63 1.03 11.69 -6.08
C GLU A 63 0.40 12.12 -4.75
N LEU A 64 0.52 11.26 -3.74
CA LEU A 64 -0.13 11.43 -2.44
C LEU A 64 0.94 11.59 -1.37
N ASN A 65 0.99 12.77 -0.76
CA ASN A 65 1.93 13.07 0.31
C ASN A 65 1.45 12.53 1.66
N GLU A 66 2.31 11.78 2.34
CA GLU A 66 2.15 11.33 3.71
C GLU A 66 3.11 12.06 4.66
N THR A 67 3.12 11.63 5.92
CA THR A 67 3.83 12.33 7.01
C THR A 67 5.14 11.67 7.42
N ASP A 68 5.48 10.55 6.80
CA ASP A 68 6.68 9.74 7.07
C ASP A 68 6.86 8.67 5.97
N GLU A 69 7.97 7.95 6.00
CA GLU A 69 8.33 6.90 5.03
C GLU A 69 7.26 5.82 4.94
N ILE A 70 6.90 5.45 3.70
CA ILE A 70 5.95 4.38 3.45
C ILE A 70 6.66 3.05 3.68
N SER A 71 6.25 2.28 4.69
CA SER A 71 6.91 1.02 5.05
C SER A 71 6.24 -0.21 4.43
N CYS A 72 4.94 -0.13 4.11
CA CYS A 72 4.22 -1.24 3.48
C CYS A 72 2.97 -0.74 2.72
N LEU A 73 2.64 -1.44 1.63
CA LEU A 73 1.44 -1.21 0.83
C LEU A 73 0.69 -2.53 0.63
N CYS A 74 -0.63 -2.49 0.55
CA CYS A 74 -1.45 -3.67 0.29
C CYS A 74 -2.68 -3.31 -0.54
N SER A 75 -2.87 -4.03 -1.66
CA SER A 75 -4.07 -3.90 -2.48
C SER A 75 -5.28 -4.45 -1.73
N LEU A 76 -6.38 -3.70 -1.73
CA LEU A 76 -7.65 -4.10 -1.13
C LEU A 76 -8.75 -4.34 -2.18
N GLY A 77 -8.42 -4.09 -3.45
CA GLY A 77 -9.34 -4.15 -4.58
C GLY A 77 -10.41 -3.05 -4.57
N LYS A 78 -11.15 -2.96 -5.69
CA LYS A 78 -12.20 -1.95 -5.92
C LYS A 78 -11.69 -0.52 -5.74
N GLY A 79 -10.55 -0.18 -6.35
CA GLY A 79 -10.02 1.18 -6.23
C GLY A 79 -9.22 1.48 -4.96
N ARG A 80 -9.02 0.50 -4.06
CA ARG A 80 -8.52 0.75 -2.70
C ARG A 80 -7.19 0.07 -2.41
N PHE A 81 -6.38 0.75 -1.61
CA PHE A 81 -5.14 0.21 -1.07
C PHE A 81 -4.89 0.72 0.36
N ALA A 82 -4.23 -0.11 1.15
CA ALA A 82 -3.74 0.23 2.48
C ALA A 82 -2.28 0.67 2.42
N TYR A 83 -1.92 1.60 3.30
CA TYR A 83 -0.55 2.08 3.48
C TYR A 83 -0.18 2.06 4.96
N GLY A 84 1.05 1.64 5.25
CA GLY A 84 1.68 1.76 6.56
C GLY A 84 2.89 2.68 6.48
N LEU A 85 3.09 3.47 7.54
CA LEU A 85 4.22 4.39 7.66
C LEU A 85 5.16 3.98 8.81
N ALA A 86 6.44 4.37 8.69
CA ALA A 86 7.46 4.15 9.71
C ALA A 86 7.13 4.80 11.08
N ASN A 87 6.32 5.86 11.14
CA ASN A 87 5.86 6.44 12.41
C ASN A 87 4.72 5.68 13.11
N GLY A 88 4.31 4.52 12.61
CA GLY A 88 3.21 3.75 13.21
C GLY A 88 1.83 4.10 12.68
N THR A 89 1.74 4.87 11.60
CA THR A 89 0.47 5.17 10.93
C THR A 89 0.07 4.02 10.01
N LEU A 90 -1.20 3.64 10.05
CA LEU A 90 -1.83 2.75 9.08
C LEU A 90 -3.07 3.46 8.54
N GLY A 91 -3.28 3.43 7.23
CA GLY A 91 -4.46 4.03 6.62
C GLY A 91 -4.89 3.33 5.35
N VAL A 92 -6.00 3.80 4.79
CA VAL A 92 -6.57 3.30 3.54
C VAL A 92 -6.94 4.47 2.64
N TYR A 93 -6.58 4.33 1.37
CA TYR A 93 -6.98 5.19 0.27
C TYR A 93 -7.99 4.48 -0.63
N GLU A 94 -8.88 5.26 -1.23
CA GLU A 94 -9.70 4.92 -2.39
C GLU A 94 -9.42 5.96 -3.48
N GLY A 95 -8.69 5.56 -4.53
CA GLY A 95 -8.06 6.51 -5.45
C GLY A 95 -7.19 7.53 -4.69
N GLU A 96 -7.48 8.82 -4.87
CA GLU A 96 -6.81 9.93 -4.17
C GLU A 96 -7.38 10.21 -2.77
N THR A 97 -8.53 9.63 -2.43
CA THR A 97 -9.25 9.99 -1.21
C THR A 97 -8.82 9.11 -0.04
N ARG A 98 -8.29 9.75 1.01
CA ARG A 98 -7.96 9.07 2.27
C ARG A 98 -9.24 8.76 3.05
N ILE A 99 -9.63 7.48 3.09
CA ILE A 99 -10.85 7.04 3.77
C ILE A 99 -10.69 7.10 5.29
N TRP A 100 -9.58 6.56 5.79
CA TRP A 100 -9.23 6.63 7.21
C TRP A 100 -7.73 6.47 7.44
N ARG A 101 -7.29 6.91 8.62
CA ARG A 101 -5.96 6.61 9.15
C ARG A 101 -6.00 6.45 10.66
N ILE A 102 -5.08 5.65 11.17
CA ILE A 102 -4.86 5.39 12.59
C ILE A 102 -3.37 5.56 12.86
N LYS A 103 -3.00 5.98 14.07
CA LYS A 103 -1.59 6.01 14.48
C LYS A 103 -1.43 5.24 15.78
N THR A 104 -0.48 4.31 15.80
CA THR A 104 -0.12 3.56 17.00
C THR A 104 1.33 3.83 17.39
N LYS A 105 1.75 3.30 18.54
CA LYS A 105 3.15 3.37 18.98
C LYS A 105 4.06 2.40 18.24
N ASN A 106 3.48 1.33 17.68
CA ASN A 106 4.22 0.29 16.98
C ASN A 106 4.10 0.51 15.47
N GLN A 107 5.06 0.01 14.73
CA GLN A 107 5.08 0.14 13.27
C GLN A 107 4.27 -0.99 12.62
N PRO A 108 3.51 -0.73 11.55
CA PRO A 108 3.00 -1.77 10.68
C PRO A 108 4.17 -2.53 10.06
N VAL A 109 4.17 -3.86 10.19
CA VAL A 109 5.23 -4.73 9.66
C VAL A 109 4.73 -5.60 8.52
N ALA A 110 3.47 -6.02 8.57
CA ALA A 110 2.85 -6.81 7.50
C ALA A 110 1.37 -6.50 7.39
N LEU A 111 0.89 -6.48 6.16
CA LEU A 111 -0.51 -6.26 5.79
C LEU A 111 -1.01 -7.47 4.99
N ALA A 112 -2.21 -7.94 5.31
CA ALA A 112 -2.85 -9.03 4.60
C ALA A 112 -4.35 -8.78 4.48
N VAL A 113 -4.89 -8.94 3.28
CA VAL A 113 -6.34 -8.93 3.05
C VAL A 113 -6.94 -10.13 3.76
N PHE A 114 -7.96 -9.89 4.58
CA PHE A 114 -8.68 -10.95 5.27
C PHE A 114 -9.69 -11.59 4.29
N PRO A 115 -10.08 -12.86 4.45
CA PRO A 115 -11.00 -13.52 3.53
C PRO A 115 -12.42 -12.94 3.53
N ASP A 116 -12.81 -12.21 4.57
CA ASP A 116 -14.03 -11.41 4.49
C ASP A 116 -13.77 -10.25 3.54
N SER A 117 -14.71 -9.96 2.64
CA SER A 117 -14.49 -9.05 1.51
C SER A 117 -14.07 -7.62 1.88
N ASP A 118 -14.06 -7.29 3.18
CA ASP A 118 -14.06 -5.94 3.70
C ASP A 118 -13.12 -5.70 4.90
N SER A 119 -12.18 -6.61 5.19
CA SER A 119 -11.20 -6.40 6.27
C SER A 119 -9.73 -6.61 5.87
N LEU A 120 -8.87 -5.90 6.60
CA LEU A 120 -7.42 -5.90 6.53
C LEU A 120 -6.84 -6.34 7.86
N ALA A 121 -6.00 -7.37 7.85
CA ALA A 121 -5.16 -7.73 8.97
C ALA A 121 -3.84 -6.94 8.90
N CYS A 122 -3.43 -6.35 10.01
CA CYS A 122 -2.13 -5.70 10.16
C CYS A 122 -1.39 -6.31 11.37
N ALA A 123 -0.18 -6.79 11.12
CA ALA A 123 0.77 -7.19 12.14
C ALA A 123 1.69 -6.02 12.49
N TRP A 124 1.90 -5.80 13.79
CA TRP A 124 2.65 -4.67 14.31
C TRP A 124 3.97 -5.13 14.93
N SER A 125 4.98 -4.26 14.96
CA SER A 125 6.31 -4.57 15.49
C SER A 125 6.33 -5.03 16.96
N GLY A 126 5.30 -4.67 17.73
CA GLY A 126 5.10 -5.16 19.09
C GLY A 126 4.46 -6.56 19.19
N GLY A 127 4.34 -7.30 18.09
CA GLY A 127 3.79 -8.67 18.05
C GLY A 127 2.27 -8.77 18.05
N LYS A 128 1.56 -7.64 18.12
CA LYS A 128 0.09 -7.62 18.06
C LYS A 128 -0.39 -7.71 16.62
N VAL A 129 -1.52 -8.38 16.41
CA VAL A 129 -2.24 -8.43 15.13
C VAL A 129 -3.63 -7.84 15.34
N TYR A 130 -4.04 -6.95 14.46
CA TYR A 130 -5.36 -6.34 14.49
C TYR A 130 -6.04 -6.48 13.13
N ILE A 131 -7.35 -6.67 13.13
CA ILE A 131 -8.19 -6.70 11.93
C ILE A 131 -9.00 -5.40 11.86
N PHE A 132 -8.98 -4.75 10.70
CA PHE A 132 -9.61 -3.47 10.43
C PHE A 132 -10.62 -3.62 9.30
N SER A 133 -11.85 -3.15 9.50
CA SER A 133 -12.84 -3.07 8.42
C SER A 133 -12.68 -1.76 7.64
N TYR A 134 -12.85 -1.82 6.31
CA TYR A 134 -12.76 -0.62 5.46
C TYR A 134 -13.91 0.38 5.68
N PHE A 135 -15.09 -0.10 6.07
CA PHE A 135 -16.34 0.68 6.07
C PHE A 135 -16.83 1.08 7.46
N LYS A 136 -16.46 0.33 8.50
CA LYS A 136 -16.94 0.59 9.86
C LYS A 136 -15.91 1.39 10.63
N ARG A 137 -16.32 2.57 11.09
CA ARG A 137 -15.62 3.29 12.17
C ARG A 137 -15.46 2.33 13.36
N TRP A 138 -14.24 1.82 13.52
CA TRP A 138 -13.67 1.26 14.73
C TRP A 138 -14.46 0.13 15.41
N HIS A 139 -14.25 -1.11 14.99
CA HIS A 139 -14.39 -2.26 15.88
C HIS A 139 -13.07 -3.03 15.83
N ILE A 140 -12.25 -2.87 16.86
CA ILE A 140 -11.06 -3.70 17.04
C ILE A 140 -11.57 -5.10 17.36
N LEU A 141 -11.54 -6.01 16.39
CA LEU A 141 -11.66 -7.43 16.68
C LEU A 141 -10.30 -7.86 17.24
N ILE A 142 -10.14 -7.72 18.56
CA ILE A 142 -9.03 -8.36 19.26
C ILE A 142 -9.37 -9.85 19.27
N GLN A 143 -8.73 -10.61 18.39
CA GLN A 143 -8.63 -12.06 18.60
C GLN A 143 -7.25 -12.30 19.20
N GLU A 144 -7.21 -12.27 20.54
CA GLU A 144 -6.14 -12.95 21.27
C GLU A 144 -6.28 -14.43 20.93
N CYS A 145 -5.26 -15.01 20.30
CA CYS A 145 -5.11 -16.46 20.19
C CYS A 145 -4.72 -17.03 21.56
#